data_AF-A0A7V4YZ59-F1
#
_entry.id   AF-A0A7V4YZ59-F1
#
_cell.length_a   1.000
_cell.length_b   1.000
_cell.length_c   1.000
_cell.angle_alpha   90.00
_cell.angle_beta   90.00
_cell.angle_gamma   90.00
#
_symmetry.space_group_name_H-M   'P 1'
#
loop_
_entity.id
_entity.type
_entity.pdbx_description
1 polymer ?
#
loop_
_entity_poly.entity_id
_entity_poly.type
_entity_poly.pdbx_seq_one_letter_code
_entity_poly.pdbx_strand_id
1 'polypeptide(L)'
;MKDNSAPSVAKPSVITTLNTVSRWLLLLPFIGILYAHIQWFIPIIPLVPILPLVAVLFLTGILPKDMAKAGIPIGDFWLRLIAGTIILYFSWATWLNLLENFSRIADWGVDVKVSHITIPGTLRLLSHPQEMWTLMTAVNKVGTWGLAEGWIMKGIPLWICWIFDALIIYGSIGREMGDVSKIGAENSAATGSSKS
;
A
#
# COMPACT_ATOMS: atom_id res chain seq x y z
N MET A 1 -50.38 -7.94 5.99
CA MET A 1 -49.19 -8.64 5.47
C MET A 1 -48.23 -7.61 4.94
N LYS A 2 -47.07 -7.40 5.59
CA LYS A 2 -45.99 -6.59 5.02
C LYS A 2 -45.26 -7.48 4.02
N ASP A 3 -45.27 -7.06 2.77
CA ASP A 3 -44.47 -7.64 1.71
C ASP A 3 -42.98 -7.54 2.11
N ASN A 4 -42.39 -8.69 2.44
CA ASN A 4 -40.97 -8.84 2.76
C ASN A 4 -40.18 -9.22 1.49
N SER A 5 -40.57 -8.73 0.32
CA SER A 5 -39.71 -8.82 -0.86
C SER A 5 -38.45 -8.02 -0.59
N ALA A 6 -37.36 -8.74 -0.32
CA ALA A 6 -36.03 -8.16 -0.23
C ALA A 6 -35.81 -7.31 -1.50
N PRO A 7 -35.39 -6.03 -1.39
CA PRO A 7 -35.20 -5.19 -2.55
C PRO A 7 -34.24 -5.90 -3.49
N SER A 8 -34.68 -6.19 -4.71
CA SER A 8 -33.84 -6.83 -5.71
C SER A 8 -32.65 -5.91 -5.93
N VAL A 9 -31.45 -6.33 -5.50
CA VAL A 9 -30.23 -5.55 -5.69
C VAL A 9 -30.04 -5.43 -7.20
N ALA A 10 -30.37 -4.26 -7.74
CA ALA A 10 -30.27 -4.00 -9.16
C ALA A 10 -28.82 -4.27 -9.59
N LYS A 11 -28.65 -5.05 -10.67
CA LYS A 11 -27.32 -5.35 -11.19
C LYS A 11 -26.64 -4.02 -11.55
N PRO A 12 -25.45 -3.72 -11.00
CA PRO A 12 -24.80 -2.44 -11.22
C PRO A 12 -24.51 -2.22 -12.70
N SER A 13 -24.64 -0.96 -13.13
CA SER A 13 -24.43 -0.61 -14.54
C SER A 13 -22.96 -0.79 -14.94
N VAL A 14 -22.72 -1.05 -16.24
CA VAL A 14 -21.37 -1.14 -16.80
C VAL A 14 -20.58 0.15 -16.55
N ILE A 15 -21.24 1.31 -16.64
CA ILE A 15 -20.62 2.62 -16.41
C ILE A 15 -20.17 2.76 -14.95
N THR A 16 -21.01 2.34 -14.00
CA THR A 16 -20.66 2.33 -12.56
C THR A 16 -19.45 1.45 -12.30
N THR A 17 -19.41 0.27 -12.93
CA THR A 17 -18.29 -0.67 -12.81
C THR A 17 -17.00 -0.06 -13.35
N LEU A 18 -17.05 0.48 -14.57
CA LEU A 18 -15.90 1.08 -15.24
C LEU A 18 -15.35 2.27 -14.43
N ASN A 19 -16.22 3.15 -13.95
CA ASN A 19 -15.82 4.30 -13.14
C ASN A 19 -15.14 3.89 -11.84
N THR A 20 -15.68 2.88 -11.14
CA THR A 20 -15.08 2.36 -9.91
C THR A 20 -13.70 1.79 -10.18
N VAL A 21 -13.56 0.91 -11.18
CA VAL A 21 -12.26 0.29 -11.52
C VAL A 21 -11.24 1.35 -11.92
N SER A 22 -11.62 2.30 -12.79
CA SER A 22 -10.72 3.33 -13.30
C SER A 22 -10.21 4.24 -12.18
N ARG A 23 -11.08 4.63 -11.25
CA ARG A 23 -10.70 5.43 -10.08
C ARG A 23 -9.64 4.72 -9.23
N TRP A 24 -9.82 3.44 -8.96
CA TRP A 24 -8.87 2.68 -8.13
C TRP A 24 -7.56 2.37 -8.85
N LEU A 25 -7.60 2.12 -10.17
CA LEU A 25 -6.40 1.96 -10.99
C LEU A 25 -5.50 3.20 -10.95
N LEU A 26 -6.09 4.39 -10.83
CA LEU A 26 -5.33 5.64 -10.70
C LEU A 26 -4.89 5.90 -9.26
N LEU A 27 -5.80 5.76 -8.28
CA LEU A 27 -5.51 6.13 -6.89
C LEU A 27 -4.42 5.25 -6.24
N LEU A 28 -4.39 3.95 -6.53
CA LEU A 28 -3.44 3.03 -5.88
C LEU A 28 -1.97 3.40 -6.17
N PRO A 29 -1.54 3.61 -7.44
CA PRO A 29 -0.23 4.17 -7.76
C PRO A 29 0.10 5.47 -7.03
N PHE A 30 -0.84 6.42 -7.02
CA PHE A 30 -0.63 7.73 -6.38
C PHE A 30 -0.40 7.60 -4.88
N ILE A 31 -1.13 6.70 -4.21
CA ILE A 31 -0.92 6.42 -2.78
C ILE A 31 0.49 5.87 -2.53
N GLY A 32 0.96 4.94 -3.37
CA GLY A 32 2.33 4.39 -3.28
C GLY A 32 3.41 5.46 -3.45
N ILE A 33 3.26 6.34 -4.44
CA ILE A 33 4.18 7.46 -4.69
C ILE A 33 4.19 8.45 -3.52
N LEU A 34 3.01 8.85 -3.04
CA LEU A 34 2.87 9.77 -1.91
C LEU A 34 3.48 9.17 -0.64
N TYR A 35 3.26 7.88 -0.41
CA TYR A 35 3.84 7.16 0.71
C TYR A 35 5.38 7.20 0.67
N ALA A 36 5.99 6.87 -0.47
CA ALA A 36 7.45 6.91 -0.62
C ALA A 36 8.04 8.31 -0.35
N HIS A 37 7.35 9.38 -0.78
CA HIS A 37 7.75 10.74 -0.45
C HIS A 37 7.67 11.03 1.04
N ILE A 38 6.57 10.69 1.71
CA ILE A 38 6.44 10.95 3.14
C ILE A 38 7.52 10.18 3.90
N GLN A 39 7.73 8.91 3.55
CA GLN A 39 8.79 8.07 4.12
C GLN A 39 10.18 8.67 3.91
N TRP A 40 10.44 9.29 2.77
CA TRP A 40 11.71 9.94 2.46
C TRP A 40 12.09 11.04 3.46
N PHE A 41 11.10 11.83 3.89
CA PHE A 41 11.32 12.95 4.80
C PHE A 41 11.23 12.57 6.27
N ILE A 42 10.86 11.33 6.62
CA ILE A 42 10.82 10.87 8.01
C ILE A 42 12.24 10.46 8.44
N PRO A 43 12.86 11.18 9.37
CA PRO A 43 14.26 10.98 9.73
C PRO A 43 14.46 9.78 10.68
N ILE A 44 13.39 9.09 11.10
CA ILE A 44 13.37 8.06 12.13
C ILE A 44 12.88 6.72 11.53
N ILE A 45 13.83 5.83 11.23
CA ILE A 45 13.60 4.51 10.61
C ILE A 45 12.53 3.64 11.32
N PRO A 46 12.45 3.57 12.68
CA PRO A 46 11.42 2.79 13.36
C PRO A 46 9.97 3.27 13.15
N LEU A 47 9.75 4.52 12.72
CA LEU A 47 8.40 5.09 12.51
C LEU A 47 7.90 4.89 11.06
N VAL A 48 8.77 4.46 10.15
CA VAL A 48 8.45 4.16 8.75
C VAL A 48 7.27 3.18 8.56
N PRO A 49 7.08 2.13 9.39
CA PRO A 49 6.00 1.18 9.20
C PRO A 49 4.60 1.69 9.58
N ILE A 50 4.44 2.92 10.09
CA ILE A 50 3.13 3.44 10.53
C ILE A 50 2.25 3.87 9.34
N LEU A 51 2.84 4.32 8.24
CA LEU A 51 2.09 4.77 7.05
C LEU A 51 1.47 3.63 6.21
N PRO A 52 2.12 2.46 6.02
CA PRO A 52 1.46 1.28 5.46
C PRO A 52 0.18 0.91 6.22
N LEU A 53 0.15 1.11 7.53
CA LEU A 53 -1.05 0.89 8.34
C LEU A 53 -2.21 1.79 7.90
N VAL A 54 -1.95 3.07 7.59
CA VAL A 54 -2.99 4.01 7.11
C VAL A 54 -3.49 3.63 5.71
N ALA A 55 -2.58 3.28 4.80
CA ALA A 55 -2.95 2.84 3.44
C ALA A 55 -3.79 1.56 3.48
N VAL A 56 -3.40 0.61 4.31
CA VAL A 56 -4.15 -0.61 4.59
C VAL A 56 -5.52 -0.29 5.19
N LEU A 57 -5.61 0.49 6.28
CA LEU A 57 -6.88 0.80 6.94
C LEU A 57 -7.86 1.52 6.00
N PHE A 58 -7.33 2.37 5.11
CA PHE A 58 -8.12 3.02 4.06
C PHE A 58 -8.65 2.01 3.02
N LEU A 59 -7.80 1.06 2.60
CA LEU A 59 -8.16 0.02 1.64
C LEU A 59 -9.06 -1.07 2.22
N THR A 60 -8.90 -1.43 3.47
CA THR A 60 -9.74 -2.42 4.13
C THR A 60 -11.17 -1.91 4.34
N GLY A 61 -11.34 -0.62 4.57
CA GLY A 61 -12.66 -0.03 4.80
C GLY A 61 -13.48 0.30 3.54
N ILE A 62 -12.82 0.78 2.47
CA ILE A 62 -13.51 1.49 1.37
C ILE A 62 -13.50 0.70 0.05
N LEU A 63 -12.34 0.17 -0.36
CA LEU A 63 -12.17 -0.50 -1.65
C LEU A 63 -13.15 -1.68 -1.84
N PRO A 64 -13.31 -2.63 -0.88
CA PRO A 64 -14.19 -3.78 -1.04
C PRO A 64 -15.66 -3.39 -1.12
N LYS A 65 -16.07 -2.38 -0.33
CA LYS A 65 -17.45 -1.87 -0.34
C LYS A 65 -17.77 -1.25 -1.69
N ASP A 66 -16.84 -0.50 -2.27
CA ASP A 66 -17.03 0.13 -3.57
C ASP A 66 -16.98 -0.88 -4.72
N MET A 67 -16.11 -1.90 -4.64
CA MET A 67 -16.08 -2.99 -5.62
C MET A 67 -17.33 -3.88 -5.55
N ALA A 68 -17.86 -4.13 -4.35
CA ALA A 68 -19.13 -4.84 -4.17
C ALA A 68 -20.32 -4.05 -4.72
N LYS A 69 -20.37 -2.72 -4.50
CA LYS A 69 -21.37 -1.83 -5.14
C LYS A 69 -21.27 -1.84 -6.67
N ALA A 70 -20.07 -2.05 -7.20
CA ALA A 70 -19.83 -2.20 -8.63
C ALA A 70 -20.12 -3.62 -9.16
N GLY A 71 -20.53 -4.57 -8.30
CA GLY A 71 -20.89 -5.93 -8.72
C GLY A 71 -19.71 -6.76 -9.19
N ILE A 72 -18.50 -6.42 -8.76
CA ILE A 72 -17.29 -7.15 -9.10
C ILE A 72 -17.17 -8.34 -8.14
N PRO A 73 -17.19 -9.60 -8.64
CA PRO A 73 -17.26 -10.79 -7.81
C PRO A 73 -15.92 -11.19 -7.18
N ILE A 74 -14.89 -10.35 -7.27
CA ILE A 74 -13.59 -10.63 -6.66
C ILE A 74 -13.74 -10.57 -5.14
N GLY A 75 -13.34 -11.66 -4.48
CA GLY A 75 -13.35 -11.74 -3.03
C GLY A 75 -12.53 -10.63 -2.38
N ASP A 76 -13.03 -10.13 -1.25
CA ASP A 76 -12.45 -9.03 -0.48
C ASP A 76 -10.93 -9.20 -0.26
N PHE A 77 -10.52 -10.41 0.10
CA PHE A 77 -9.13 -10.80 0.25
C PHE A 77 -8.25 -10.44 -0.95
N TRP A 78 -8.64 -10.88 -2.14
CA TRP A 78 -7.85 -10.72 -3.35
C TRP A 78 -7.75 -9.24 -3.78
N LEU A 79 -8.82 -8.48 -3.60
CA LEU A 79 -8.82 -7.03 -3.86
C LEU A 79 -7.78 -6.32 -3.00
N ARG A 80 -7.78 -6.60 -1.70
CA ARG A 80 -6.84 -5.98 -0.76
C ARG A 80 -5.41 -6.42 -0.99
N LEU A 81 -5.21 -7.70 -1.31
CA LEU A 81 -3.89 -8.25 -1.62
C LEU A 81 -3.28 -7.56 -2.85
N ILE A 82 -4.03 -7.46 -3.93
CA ILE A 82 -3.60 -6.78 -5.16
C ILE A 82 -3.33 -5.30 -4.88
N ALA A 83 -4.26 -4.62 -4.20
CA ALA A 83 -4.14 -3.20 -3.89
C ALA A 83 -2.90 -2.89 -3.02
N GLY A 84 -2.68 -3.67 -1.96
CA GLY A 84 -1.52 -3.56 -1.09
C GLY A 84 -0.21 -3.80 -1.84
N THR A 85 -0.18 -4.80 -2.72
CA THR A 85 0.98 -5.11 -3.57
C THR A 85 1.30 -3.96 -4.53
N ILE A 86 0.29 -3.38 -5.18
CA ILE A 86 0.47 -2.23 -6.08
C ILE A 86 1.08 -1.05 -5.32
N ILE A 87 0.52 -0.69 -4.15
CA ILE A 87 1.04 0.42 -3.34
C ILE A 87 2.50 0.16 -2.94
N LEU A 88 2.80 -1.05 -2.47
CA LEU A 88 4.15 -1.42 -2.03
C LEU A 88 5.16 -1.34 -3.18
N TYR A 89 4.82 -1.88 -4.34
CA TYR A 89 5.68 -1.88 -5.51
C TYR A 89 5.95 -0.47 -6.06
N PHE A 90 4.90 0.37 -6.13
CA PHE A 90 5.05 1.78 -6.51
C PHE A 90 5.86 2.57 -5.48
N SER A 91 5.71 2.26 -4.19
CA SER A 91 6.51 2.88 -3.14
C SER A 91 7.99 2.58 -3.29
N TRP A 92 8.36 1.30 -3.47
CA TRP A 92 9.76 0.91 -3.67
C TRP A 92 10.40 1.59 -4.87
N ALA A 93 9.74 1.54 -6.04
CA ALA A 93 10.23 2.19 -7.25
C ALA A 93 10.42 3.70 -7.06
N THR A 94 9.47 4.36 -6.41
CA THR A 94 9.52 5.81 -6.15
C THR A 94 10.64 6.16 -5.17
N TRP A 95 10.79 5.38 -4.11
CA TRP A 95 11.83 5.58 -3.11
C TRP A 95 13.24 5.43 -3.71
N LEU A 96 13.44 4.43 -4.56
CA LEU A 96 14.71 4.24 -5.28
C LEU A 96 14.97 5.36 -6.28
N ASN A 97 13.95 5.84 -6.98
CA ASN A 97 14.07 6.97 -7.90
C ASN A 97 14.47 8.26 -7.16
N LEU A 98 13.89 8.51 -5.98
CA LEU A 98 14.31 9.62 -5.11
C LEU A 98 15.80 9.51 -4.75
N LEU A 99 16.29 8.28 -4.61
CA LEU A 99 17.68 8.01 -4.28
C LEU A 99 18.64 8.19 -5.44
N GLU A 100 18.28 7.72 -6.63
CA GLU A 100 19.10 7.96 -7.82
C GLU A 100 19.21 9.45 -8.15
N ASN A 101 18.17 10.23 -7.84
CA ASN A 101 18.12 11.67 -8.05
C ASN A 101 18.46 12.47 -6.79
N PHE A 102 19.12 11.85 -5.83
CA PHE A 102 19.64 12.55 -4.66
C PHE A 102 20.91 13.32 -5.04
N SER A 103 20.84 14.64 -4.94
CA SER A 103 22.01 15.51 -5.08
C SER A 103 22.27 16.24 -3.77
N ARG A 104 23.54 16.24 -3.35
CA ARG A 104 24.02 17.07 -2.24
C ARG A 104 24.42 18.42 -2.83
N ILE A 105 23.59 19.45 -2.63
CA ILE A 105 23.95 20.81 -3.03
C ILE A 105 24.53 21.49 -1.79
N ALA A 106 25.85 21.64 -1.78
CA ALA A 106 26.54 22.43 -0.76
C ALA A 106 26.43 23.91 -1.17
N ASP A 107 25.44 24.62 -0.64
CA ASP A 107 25.30 26.05 -0.84
C ASP A 107 25.34 26.75 0.54
N TRP A 108 26.23 27.74 0.69
CA TRP A 108 26.35 28.60 1.88
C TRP A 108 26.58 27.89 3.24
N GLY A 109 27.21 26.71 3.25
CA GLY A 109 27.50 25.98 4.49
C GLY A 109 26.25 25.36 5.15
N VAL A 110 25.11 25.39 4.47
CA VAL A 110 23.90 24.64 4.82
C VAL A 110 23.81 23.47 3.84
N ASP A 111 23.85 22.26 4.37
CA ASP A 111 23.82 21.05 3.57
C ASP A 111 22.37 20.75 3.13
N VAL A 112 21.92 21.41 2.06
CA VAL A 112 20.57 21.25 1.54
C VAL A 112 20.51 19.99 0.69
N LYS A 113 19.82 18.97 1.21
CA LYS A 113 19.56 17.71 0.52
C LYS A 113 18.41 17.91 -0.45
N VAL A 114 18.68 17.86 -1.76
CA VAL A 114 17.65 18.01 -2.80
C VAL A 114 17.48 16.68 -3.54
N SER A 115 16.26 16.15 -3.49
CA SER A 115 15.85 14.92 -4.16
C SER A 115 14.62 15.19 -5.01
N HIS A 116 14.66 14.82 -6.29
CA HIS A 116 13.55 15.01 -7.21
C HIS A 116 13.01 13.68 -7.72
N ILE A 117 11.69 13.56 -7.81
CA ILE A 117 11.06 12.44 -8.51
C ILE A 117 11.09 12.75 -9.99
N THR A 118 11.55 11.80 -10.79
CA THR A 118 11.30 11.82 -12.22
C THR A 118 10.25 10.77 -12.55
N ILE A 119 9.09 11.15 -13.09
CA ILE A 119 8.08 10.16 -13.52
C ILE A 119 8.71 9.10 -14.45
N PRO A 120 9.58 9.46 -15.42
CA PRO A 120 10.29 8.46 -16.22
C PRO A 120 11.16 7.52 -15.39
N GLY A 121 11.84 7.99 -14.35
CA GLY A 121 12.65 7.14 -13.46
C GLY A 121 11.81 6.13 -12.68
N THR A 122 10.66 6.56 -12.13
CA THR A 122 9.74 5.64 -11.45
C THR A 122 9.19 4.61 -12.43
N LEU A 123 8.76 5.02 -13.64
CA LEU A 123 8.25 4.10 -14.65
C LEU A 123 9.31 3.13 -15.18
N ARG A 124 10.57 3.57 -15.29
CA ARG A 124 11.71 2.71 -15.65
C ARG A 124 11.87 1.59 -14.63
N LEU A 125 11.93 1.92 -13.35
CA LEU A 125 12.09 0.93 -12.28
C LEU A 125 10.90 -0.03 -12.18
N LEU A 126 9.67 0.47 -12.35
CA LEU A 126 8.46 -0.36 -12.39
C LEU A 126 8.47 -1.37 -13.53
N SER A 127 8.96 -0.97 -14.71
CA SER A 127 9.04 -1.81 -15.91
C SER A 127 10.26 -2.74 -15.94
N HIS A 128 11.26 -2.51 -15.08
CA HIS A 128 12.50 -3.30 -14.99
C HIS A 128 12.70 -3.83 -13.55
N PRO A 129 11.92 -4.84 -13.11
CA PRO A 129 11.99 -5.35 -11.75
C PRO A 129 13.39 -5.85 -11.36
N GLN A 130 14.14 -6.42 -12.30
CA GLN A 130 15.50 -6.90 -12.05
C GLN A 130 16.46 -5.74 -11.71
N GLU A 131 16.32 -4.60 -12.40
CA GLU A 131 17.09 -3.40 -12.09
C GLU A 131 16.70 -2.88 -10.71
N MET A 132 15.40 -2.80 -10.41
CA MET A 132 14.89 -2.39 -9.11
C MET A 132 15.49 -3.24 -7.98
N TRP A 133 15.45 -4.58 -8.09
CA TRP A 133 16.03 -5.48 -7.09
C TRP A 133 17.55 -5.35 -6.98
N THR A 134 18.24 -5.10 -8.09
CA THR A 134 19.69 -4.88 -8.10
C THR A 134 20.03 -3.61 -7.32
N LEU A 135 19.30 -2.52 -7.55
CA LEU A 135 19.44 -1.27 -6.81
C LEU A 135 19.12 -1.45 -5.33
N MET A 136 18.00 -2.11 -5.01
CA MET A 136 17.65 -2.46 -3.63
C MET A 136 18.78 -3.21 -2.94
N THR A 137 19.39 -4.19 -3.61
CA THR A 137 20.51 -4.96 -3.06
C THR A 137 21.77 -4.10 -2.89
N ALA A 138 22.08 -3.26 -3.87
CA ALA A 138 23.23 -2.35 -3.82
C ALA A 138 23.09 -1.36 -2.64
N VAL A 139 21.90 -0.79 -2.46
CA VAL A 139 21.57 0.10 -1.35
C VAL A 139 21.78 -0.58 0.00
N ASN A 140 21.38 -1.84 0.14
CA ASN A 140 21.59 -2.59 1.38
C ASN A 140 23.08 -2.89 1.66
N LYS A 141 23.90 -3.03 0.62
CA LYS A 141 25.35 -3.24 0.76
C LYS A 141 26.08 -1.95 1.13
N VAL A 142 25.70 -0.83 0.52
CA VAL A 142 26.42 0.45 0.62
C VAL A 142 25.90 1.33 1.76
N GLY A 143 24.61 1.22 2.09
CA GLY A 143 23.90 2.13 3.01
C GLY A 143 23.21 3.28 2.28
N THR A 144 22.28 3.95 2.96
CA THR A 144 21.41 4.99 2.40
C THR A 144 21.85 6.41 2.78
N TRP A 145 21.47 6.87 3.97
CA TRP A 145 21.80 8.18 4.56
C TRP A 145 21.42 8.22 6.03
N GLY A 146 21.99 9.20 6.75
CA GLY A 146 21.48 9.67 8.04
C GLY A 146 21.56 11.18 8.19
N LEU A 147 21.03 11.65 9.31
CA LEU A 147 20.68 13.07 9.55
C LEU A 147 21.87 13.98 9.82
N ALA A 148 22.98 13.41 10.28
CA ALA A 148 24.20 14.14 10.61
C ALA A 148 25.37 13.56 9.82
N GLU A 149 26.36 14.40 9.51
CA GLU A 149 27.65 13.92 8.98
C GLU A 149 28.16 12.76 9.84
N GLY A 150 28.36 11.60 9.23
CA GLY A 150 28.82 10.38 9.90
C GLY A 150 27.75 9.35 10.26
N TRP A 151 26.44 9.65 10.20
CA TRP A 151 25.39 8.64 10.38
C TRP A 151 25.03 7.97 9.06
N ILE A 152 26.00 7.36 8.39
CA ILE A 152 25.70 6.48 7.26
C ILE A 152 25.08 5.21 7.85
N MET A 153 23.75 5.07 7.75
CA MET A 153 23.06 3.82 8.04
C MET A 153 23.55 2.77 7.01
N LYS A 154 24.53 1.96 7.41
CA LYS A 154 25.05 0.83 6.63
C LYS A 154 24.25 -0.43 6.95
N GLY A 155 23.90 -1.19 5.92
CA GLY A 155 23.45 -2.59 6.08
C GLY A 155 21.94 -2.84 6.10
N ILE A 156 21.56 -3.81 6.92
CA ILE A 156 20.27 -4.53 7.05
C ILE A 156 18.99 -3.68 7.36
N PRO A 157 19.03 -2.43 7.89
CA PRO A 157 17.80 -1.74 8.32
C PRO A 157 16.73 -1.54 7.24
N LEU A 158 17.10 -1.40 5.96
CA LEU A 158 16.14 -1.10 4.90
C LEU A 158 15.30 -2.32 4.49
N TRP A 159 15.92 -3.50 4.38
CA TRP A 159 15.18 -4.76 4.22
C TRP A 159 14.23 -5.01 5.39
N ILE A 160 14.66 -4.71 6.62
CA ILE A 160 13.80 -4.83 7.80
C ILE A 160 12.57 -3.94 7.65
N CYS A 161 12.72 -2.67 7.25
CA CYS A 161 11.59 -1.79 6.98
C CYS A 161 10.66 -2.35 5.91
N TRP A 162 11.18 -2.76 4.76
CA TRP A 162 10.34 -3.31 3.68
C TRP A 162 9.64 -4.61 4.06
N ILE A 163 10.29 -5.47 4.85
CA ILE A 163 9.67 -6.67 5.41
C ILE A 163 8.57 -6.27 6.40
N PHE A 164 8.79 -5.30 7.28
CA PHE A 164 7.74 -4.81 8.18
C PHE A 164 6.56 -4.19 7.41
N ASP A 165 6.83 -3.40 6.37
CA ASP A 165 5.78 -2.83 5.51
C ASP A 165 4.96 -3.95 4.86
N ALA A 166 5.63 -4.97 4.32
CA ALA A 166 4.99 -6.16 3.76
C ALA A 166 4.18 -6.91 4.83
N LEU A 167 4.73 -7.15 6.03
CA LEU A 167 4.04 -7.85 7.11
C LEU A 167 2.83 -7.09 7.63
N ILE A 168 2.89 -5.76 7.70
CA ILE A 168 1.74 -4.94 8.10
C ILE A 168 0.66 -4.99 7.03
N ILE A 169 1.03 -4.88 5.76
CA ILE A 169 0.09 -4.98 4.63
C ILE A 169 -0.56 -6.37 4.57
N TYR A 170 0.21 -7.45 4.66
CA TYR A 170 -0.35 -8.80 4.56
C TYR A 170 -1.02 -9.26 5.86
N GLY A 171 -0.51 -8.89 7.03
CA GLY A 171 -1.05 -9.28 8.33
C GLY A 171 -2.39 -8.62 8.64
N SER A 172 -2.58 -7.37 8.24
CA SER A 172 -3.87 -6.68 8.36
C SER A 172 -4.97 -7.28 7.48
N ILE A 173 -4.62 -7.74 6.27
CA ILE A 173 -5.53 -8.47 5.39
C ILE A 173 -6.00 -9.77 6.06
N GLY A 174 -5.08 -10.50 6.70
CA GLY A 174 -5.40 -11.74 7.41
C GLY A 174 -6.30 -11.55 8.64
N ARG A 175 -6.09 -10.47 9.40
CA ARG A 175 -6.85 -10.20 10.65
C ARG A 175 -8.33 -9.96 10.39
N GLU A 176 -8.68 -9.13 9.40
CA GLU A 176 -10.08 -8.81 9.14
C GLU A 176 -10.89 -10.00 8.61
N MET A 177 -10.24 -10.95 7.91
CA MET A 177 -10.91 -12.21 7.52
C MET A 177 -11.26 -13.07 8.74
N GLY A 178 -10.40 -13.07 9.76
CA GLY A 178 -10.67 -13.74 11.04
C GLY A 178 -11.93 -13.18 11.71
N ASP A 179 -12.08 -11.86 11.73
CA ASP A 179 -13.23 -11.20 12.35
C ASP A 179 -14.54 -11.43 11.56
N VAL A 180 -14.51 -11.36 10.22
CA VAL A 180 -15.68 -11.66 9.37
C VAL A 180 -16.14 -13.12 9.51
N SER A 181 -15.19 -14.07 9.58
CA SER A 181 -15.54 -15.49 9.75
C SER A 181 -16.22 -15.78 11.09
N LYS A 182 -15.78 -15.13 12.17
CA LYS A 182 -16.38 -15.27 13.51
C LYS A 182 -17.79 -14.72 13.56
N ILE A 183 -18.02 -13.53 12.99
CA ILE A 183 -19.35 -12.92 12.88
C ILE A 183 -20.31 -13.82 12.08
N GLY A 184 -19.82 -14.45 11.00
CA GLY A 184 -20.61 -15.41 10.22
C GLY A 184 -20.99 -16.67 11.00
N ALA A 185 -20.06 -17.20 11.81
CA ALA A 185 -20.30 -18.37 12.65
C ALA A 185 -21.28 -18.08 13.79
N GLU A 186 -21.17 -16.92 14.45
CA GLU A 186 -22.07 -16.49 15.53
C GLU A 186 -23.51 -16.28 15.02
N ASN A 187 -23.68 -15.66 13.85
CA ASN A 187 -24.99 -15.46 13.24
C ASN A 187 -25.65 -16.79 12.79
N SER A 188 -24.85 -17.76 12.37
CA SER A 188 -25.32 -19.11 12.00
C SER A 188 -25.74 -19.92 13.24
N ALA A 189 -25.02 -19.76 14.36
CA ALA A 189 -25.39 -20.37 15.63
C ALA A 189 -26.68 -19.75 16.22
N ALA A 190 -26.85 -18.43 16.14
CA ALA A 190 -28.03 -17.73 16.63
C ALA A 190 -29.31 -18.10 15.84
N THR A 191 -29.19 -18.31 14.52
CA THR A 191 -30.31 -18.74 13.67
C THR A 191 -30.65 -20.23 13.81
N GLY A 192 -29.69 -21.07 14.23
CA GLY A 192 -29.93 -22.47 14.60
C GLY A 192 -30.67 -22.61 15.94
N SER A 193 -30.31 -21.80 16.94
CA SER A 193 -30.94 -21.82 18.27
C SER A 193 -32.36 -21.25 18.30
N SER A 194 -32.73 -20.39 17.36
CA SER A 194 -34.10 -19.83 17.24
C SER A 194 -35.09 -20.83 16.62
N LYS A 195 -34.63 -21.97 16.10
CA LYS A 195 -35.46 -22.99 15.44
C LYS A 195 -35.68 -24.25 16.28
N SER A 196 -35.18 -24.30 17.52
CA SER A 196 -35.44 -25.40 18.47
C SER A 196 -36.51 -25.04 19.49
#